data_AF-A0A2H6NHI7-F1
#
_entry.id   AF-A0A2H6NHI7-F1
#
_cell.length_a   1.000
_cell.length_b   1.000
_cell.length_c   1.000
_cell.angle_alpha   90.00
_cell.angle_beta   90.00
_cell.angle_gamma   90.00
#
_symmetry.space_group_name_H-M   'P 1'
#
loop_
_entity.id
_entity.type
_entity.pdbx_description
1 polymer ?
#
loop_
_entity_poly.entity_id
_entity_poly.type
_entity_poly.pdbx_seq_one_letter_code
_entity_poly.pdbx_strand_id
1 'polypeptide(L)'
;YNNILSDKNSSVNLKIQVLKNLQTYLQEEDTRMQQADREWKKVAKQEDLKEMGDISSGMSSSIMQLYLKQVLEAFFHAQSSVRHFALSVIALTLNQGLIHPVQCVPYLIAMGTDPEPSMRNKADQQLVEIDKKYAGFIHMKAVAGMKMSYQVQQAINTCRKDPVRGFRQDESSSALCSHLYSMIRGNRQHRRAFLISLLNLFDDTAKTEVNMLLYIADNLACFPYQTQEEPLFIMHHIDITLSVSGSNLLQSF
;
A
#
# COMPACT_ATOMS: atom_id res chain seq x y z
N TYR A 1 -23.75 0.31 1.52
CA TYR A 1 -22.55 0.25 0.66
C TYR A 1 -21.68 -0.98 0.87
N ASN A 2 -21.50 -1.48 2.11
CA ASN A 2 -20.66 -2.65 2.39
C ASN A 2 -20.93 -3.86 1.48
N ASN A 3 -22.19 -4.30 1.37
CA ASN A 3 -22.55 -5.46 0.53
C ASN A 3 -22.15 -5.28 -0.94
N ILE A 4 -22.30 -4.07 -1.49
CA ILE A 4 -21.97 -3.77 -2.89
C ILE A 4 -20.45 -3.82 -3.12
N LEU A 5 -19.66 -3.29 -2.17
CA LEU A 5 -18.20 -3.29 -2.28
C LEU A 5 -17.61 -4.70 -2.06
N SER A 6 -18.15 -5.45 -1.10
CA SER A 6 -17.64 -6.77 -0.72
C SER A 6 -18.05 -7.89 -1.66
N ASP A 7 -19.23 -7.79 -2.28
CA ASP A 7 -19.73 -8.83 -3.16
C ASP A 7 -18.96 -8.86 -4.49
N LYS A 8 -18.43 -10.03 -4.83
CA LYS A 8 -17.70 -10.26 -6.08
C LYS A 8 -18.61 -10.19 -7.30
N ASN A 9 -19.90 -10.50 -7.14
CA ASN A 9 -20.89 -10.53 -8.23
C ASN A 9 -21.55 -9.16 -8.46
N SER A 10 -21.35 -8.22 -7.54
CA SER A 10 -21.88 -6.86 -7.68
C SER A 10 -21.25 -6.14 -8.86
N SER A 11 -22.10 -5.45 -9.63
CA SER A 11 -21.70 -4.74 -10.84
C SER A 11 -20.57 -3.75 -10.58
N VAL A 12 -19.57 -3.75 -11.47
CA VAL A 12 -18.43 -2.82 -11.44
C VAL A 12 -18.91 -1.37 -11.39
N ASN A 13 -19.97 -1.04 -12.12
CA ASN A 13 -20.53 0.32 -12.15
C ASN A 13 -21.10 0.73 -10.79
N LEU A 14 -21.71 -0.20 -10.05
CA LEU A 14 -22.21 0.08 -8.70
C LEU A 14 -21.06 0.30 -7.72
N LYS A 15 -19.98 -0.48 -7.82
CA LYS A 15 -18.77 -0.28 -6.99
C LYS A 15 -18.15 1.10 -7.25
N ILE A 16 -17.99 1.46 -8.52
CA ILE A 16 -17.51 2.79 -8.92
C ILE A 16 -18.42 3.88 -8.36
N GLN A 17 -19.74 3.73 -8.48
CA GLN A 17 -20.68 4.74 -7.98
C GLN A 17 -20.59 4.92 -6.47
N VAL A 18 -20.46 3.82 -5.72
CA VAL A 18 -20.28 3.89 -4.26
C VAL A 18 -19.00 4.64 -3.90
N LEU A 19 -17.88 4.33 -4.55
CA LEU A 19 -16.60 4.99 -4.30
C LEU A 19 -16.65 6.49 -4.68
N LYS A 20 -17.30 6.82 -5.80
CA LYS A 20 -17.55 8.23 -6.19
C LYS A 20 -18.40 8.96 -5.16
N ASN A 21 -19.47 8.35 -4.65
CA ASN A 21 -20.32 8.98 -3.64
C ASN A 21 -19.52 9.29 -2.36
N LEU A 22 -18.66 8.36 -1.92
CA LEU A 22 -17.76 8.59 -0.77
C LEU A 22 -16.75 9.70 -1.07
N GLN A 23 -16.16 9.71 -2.25
CA GLN A 23 -15.23 10.76 -2.69
C GLN A 23 -15.89 12.15 -2.66
N THR A 24 -17.05 12.29 -3.31
CA THR A 24 -17.79 13.55 -3.37
C THR A 24 -18.16 14.03 -1.97
N TYR A 25 -18.69 13.15 -1.12
CA TYR A 25 -19.02 13.47 0.27
C TYR A 25 -17.82 14.04 1.03
N LEU A 26 -16.67 13.35 0.99
CA LEU A 26 -15.46 13.82 1.69
C LEU A 26 -14.94 15.16 1.18
N GLN A 27 -15.07 15.44 -0.12
CA GLN A 27 -14.65 16.70 -0.72
C GLN A 27 -15.58 17.86 -0.34
N GLU A 28 -16.89 17.61 -0.37
CA GLU A 28 -17.90 18.59 -0.01
C GLU A 28 -17.83 18.94 1.48
N GLU A 29 -17.65 17.94 2.35
CA GLU A 29 -17.47 18.12 3.79
C GLU A 29 -16.22 18.96 4.11
N ASP A 30 -15.08 18.65 3.50
CA ASP A 30 -13.85 19.42 3.69
C ASP A 30 -13.99 20.86 3.20
N THR A 31 -14.61 21.06 2.03
CA THR A 31 -14.90 22.39 1.50
C THR A 31 -15.83 23.18 2.42
N ARG A 32 -16.90 22.55 2.92
CA ARG A 32 -17.85 23.16 3.85
C ARG A 32 -17.17 23.55 5.16
N MET A 33 -16.33 22.67 5.71
CA MET A 33 -15.59 22.91 6.95
C MET A 33 -14.61 24.09 6.79
N GLN A 34 -13.86 24.15 5.68
CA GLN A 34 -12.96 25.27 5.39
C GLN A 34 -13.70 26.59 5.15
N GLN A 35 -14.91 26.56 4.59
CA GLN A 35 -15.75 27.75 4.44
C GLN A 35 -16.27 28.22 5.80
N ALA A 36 -16.80 27.31 6.62
CA ALA A 36 -17.28 27.63 7.97
C ALA A 36 -16.17 28.24 8.84
N ASP A 37 -14.95 27.70 8.79
CA ASP A 37 -13.79 28.24 9.52
C ASP A 37 -13.44 29.68 9.11
N ARG A 38 -13.48 29.98 7.79
CA ARG A 38 -13.28 31.35 7.28
C ARG A 38 -14.34 32.33 7.78
N GLU A 39 -15.57 31.86 7.95
CA GLU A 39 -16.70 32.67 8.40
C GLU A 39 -16.87 32.70 9.93
N TRP A 40 -16.07 31.93 10.67
CA TRP A 40 -16.13 31.79 12.12
C TRP A 40 -16.26 33.14 12.85
N LYS A 41 -15.47 34.14 12.44
CA LYS A 41 -15.49 35.48 13.06
C LYS A 41 -16.86 36.17 13.04
N LYS A 42 -17.74 35.82 12.09
CA LYS A 42 -19.10 36.39 11.97
C LYS A 42 -20.07 35.75 12.97
N VAL A 43 -19.90 34.46 13.23
CA VAL A 43 -20.81 33.62 14.05
C VAL A 43 -20.30 33.36 15.47
N ALA A 44 -19.02 33.61 15.75
CA ALA A 44 -18.38 33.31 17.04
C ALA A 44 -19.05 33.95 18.26
N LYS A 45 -19.79 35.06 18.09
CA LYS A 45 -20.52 35.73 19.19
C LYS A 45 -21.90 35.11 19.49
N GLN A 46 -22.38 34.24 18.62
CA GLN A 46 -23.70 33.60 18.69
C GLN A 46 -23.61 32.12 19.08
N GLU A 47 -22.41 31.54 19.04
CA GLU A 47 -22.16 30.15 19.44
C GLU A 47 -22.17 30.00 20.98
N ASP A 48 -22.78 28.91 21.45
CA ASP A 48 -22.78 28.57 22.87
C ASP A 48 -21.42 27.97 23.26
N LEU A 49 -20.70 28.67 24.13
CA LEU A 49 -19.41 28.22 24.68
C LEU A 49 -19.50 26.89 25.46
N LYS A 50 -20.70 26.45 25.84
CA LYS A 50 -20.91 25.18 26.54
C LYS A 50 -21.12 23.99 25.61
N GLU A 51 -21.41 24.22 24.33
CA GLU A 51 -21.60 23.16 23.34
C GLU A 51 -20.39 23.07 22.42
N MET A 52 -19.61 21.99 22.55
CA MET A 52 -18.62 21.63 21.56
C MET A 52 -19.35 20.84 20.48
N GLY A 53 -19.56 21.42 19.29
CA GLY A 53 -20.31 20.85 18.16
C GLY A 53 -19.66 19.61 17.52
N ASP A 54 -19.32 18.61 18.32
CA ASP A 54 -18.46 17.47 17.98
C ASP A 54 -19.17 16.43 17.07
N ILE A 55 -20.50 16.51 16.99
CA ILE A 55 -21.31 15.59 16.18
C ILE A 55 -21.06 15.85 14.70
N SER A 56 -21.04 17.10 14.24
CA SER A 56 -20.86 17.41 12.81
C SER A 56 -19.42 17.15 12.34
N SER A 57 -18.42 17.35 13.20
CA SER A 57 -17.00 17.05 12.93
C SER A 57 -16.71 15.53 12.96
N GLY A 58 -17.37 14.76 13.82
CA GLY A 58 -17.12 13.33 14.01
C GLY A 58 -17.75 12.40 12.97
N MET A 59 -18.74 12.87 12.20
CA MET A 59 -19.49 12.01 11.24
C MET A 59 -18.61 11.49 10.10
N SER A 60 -17.79 12.34 9.49
CA SER A 60 -16.90 11.94 8.37
C SER A 60 -15.91 10.86 8.80
N SER A 61 -15.36 10.98 10.01
CA SER A 61 -14.49 9.96 10.60
C SER A 61 -15.23 8.64 10.83
N SER A 62 -16.43 8.69 11.41
CA SER A 62 -17.25 7.50 11.69
C SER A 62 -17.65 6.75 10.41
N ILE A 63 -18.05 7.48 9.37
CA ILE A 63 -18.38 6.92 8.06
C ILE A 63 -17.17 6.21 7.46
N MET A 64 -16.01 6.85 7.50
CA MET A 64 -14.80 6.24 6.93
C MET A 64 -14.37 5.02 7.71
N GLN A 65 -14.44 5.02 9.05
CA GLN A 65 -14.14 3.83 9.85
C GLN A 65 -15.05 2.64 9.51
N LEU A 66 -16.34 2.89 9.20
CA LEU A 66 -17.29 1.85 8.81
C LEU A 66 -16.99 1.21 7.45
N TYR A 67 -16.50 2.00 6.48
CA TYR A 67 -16.29 1.55 5.09
C TYR A 67 -14.84 1.28 4.72
N LEU A 68 -13.87 1.72 5.53
CA LEU A 68 -12.43 1.71 5.21
C LEU A 68 -11.94 0.35 4.72
N LYS A 69 -12.31 -0.72 5.43
CA LYS A 69 -11.90 -2.08 5.06
C LYS A 69 -12.32 -2.41 3.62
N GLN A 70 -13.58 -2.13 3.27
CA GLN A 70 -14.08 -2.47 1.93
C GLN A 70 -13.52 -1.56 0.83
N VAL A 71 -13.19 -0.31 1.16
CA VAL A 71 -12.48 0.59 0.24
C VAL A 71 -11.06 0.08 -0.02
N LEU A 72 -10.35 -0.38 1.01
CA LEU A 72 -9.00 -0.94 0.86
C LEU A 72 -9.01 -2.26 0.07
N GLU A 73 -9.97 -3.15 0.31
CA GLU A 73 -10.15 -4.39 -0.47
C GLU A 73 -10.42 -4.12 -1.96
N ALA A 74 -10.99 -2.96 -2.32
CA ALA A 74 -11.20 -2.58 -3.70
C ALA A 74 -9.90 -2.37 -4.50
N PHE A 75 -8.74 -2.28 -3.83
CA PHE A 75 -7.42 -2.20 -4.49
C PHE A 75 -7.07 -3.51 -5.23
N PHE A 76 -7.63 -4.65 -4.81
CA PHE A 76 -7.41 -5.95 -5.45
C PHE A 76 -8.39 -6.24 -6.59
N HIS A 77 -9.08 -5.22 -7.11
CA HIS A 77 -10.03 -5.39 -8.21
C HIS A 77 -9.31 -5.35 -9.56
N ALA A 78 -9.67 -6.21 -10.52
CA ALA A 78 -9.03 -6.27 -11.84
C ALA A 78 -9.22 -4.98 -12.67
N GLN A 79 -10.36 -4.30 -12.52
CA GLN A 79 -10.69 -3.06 -13.22
C GLN A 79 -9.94 -1.85 -12.65
N SER A 80 -9.17 -1.14 -13.50
CA SER A 80 -8.39 0.05 -13.10
C SER A 80 -9.27 1.15 -12.48
N SER A 81 -10.44 1.40 -13.06
CA SER A 81 -11.38 2.43 -12.59
C SER A 81 -11.79 2.25 -11.12
N VAL A 82 -12.04 1.01 -10.67
CA VAL A 82 -12.36 0.72 -9.27
C VAL A 82 -11.18 1.05 -8.36
N ARG A 83 -9.96 0.64 -8.73
CA ARG A 83 -8.73 0.94 -7.97
C ARG A 83 -8.46 2.44 -7.92
N HIS A 84 -8.65 3.15 -9.03
CA HIS A 84 -8.47 4.60 -9.11
C HIS A 84 -9.38 5.37 -8.13
N PHE A 85 -10.68 5.05 -8.11
CA PHE A 85 -11.61 5.70 -7.19
C PHE A 85 -11.33 5.31 -5.73
N ALA A 86 -10.95 4.06 -5.47
CA ALA A 86 -10.57 3.62 -4.13
C ALA A 86 -9.32 4.38 -3.62
N LEU A 87 -8.28 4.50 -4.45
CA LEU A 87 -7.09 5.29 -4.13
C LEU A 87 -7.41 6.76 -3.87
N SER A 88 -8.34 7.33 -4.64
CA SER A 88 -8.78 8.72 -4.44
C SER A 88 -9.51 8.93 -3.13
N VAL A 89 -10.39 8.00 -2.73
CA VAL A 89 -11.03 8.03 -1.41
C VAL A 89 -9.98 7.94 -0.30
N ILE A 90 -9.06 6.97 -0.37
CA ILE A 90 -8.01 6.78 0.65
C ILE A 90 -7.10 8.02 0.77
N ALA A 91 -6.70 8.63 -0.35
CA ALA A 91 -5.88 9.83 -0.33
C ALA A 91 -6.60 11.00 0.36
N LEU A 92 -7.90 11.22 0.08
CA LEU A 92 -8.69 12.24 0.77
C LEU A 92 -8.77 11.97 2.28
N THR A 93 -9.05 10.72 2.66
CA THR A 93 -9.17 10.33 4.07
C THR A 93 -7.87 10.52 4.84
N LEU A 94 -6.72 10.22 4.22
CA LEU A 94 -5.39 10.42 4.81
C LEU A 94 -5.03 11.91 4.92
N ASN A 95 -5.31 12.70 3.88
CA ASN A 95 -5.03 14.13 3.87
C ASN A 95 -5.85 14.90 4.92
N GLN A 96 -7.09 14.47 5.16
CA GLN A 96 -7.97 15.02 6.19
C GLN A 96 -7.70 14.47 7.61
N GLY A 97 -6.80 13.48 7.75
CA GLY A 97 -6.45 12.92 9.06
C GLY A 97 -7.56 12.09 9.72
N LEU A 98 -8.55 11.61 8.95
CA LEU A 98 -9.71 10.89 9.48
C LEU A 98 -9.39 9.47 9.96
N ILE A 99 -8.25 8.91 9.54
CA ILE A 99 -7.83 7.56 9.89
C ILE A 99 -6.33 7.50 10.24
N HIS A 100 -5.95 6.50 11.03
CA HIS A 100 -4.54 6.26 11.34
C HIS A 100 -3.80 5.71 10.10
N PRO A 101 -2.71 6.35 9.61
CA PRO A 101 -2.15 6.05 8.29
C PRO A 101 -1.46 4.68 8.17
N VAL A 102 -0.96 4.11 9.29
CA VAL A 102 -0.20 2.83 9.27
C VAL A 102 -0.98 1.65 8.67
N GLN A 103 -2.32 1.69 8.73
CA GLN A 103 -3.17 0.62 8.21
C GLN A 103 -3.29 0.65 6.68
N CYS A 104 -3.05 1.81 6.06
CA CYS A 104 -3.11 1.99 4.60
C CYS A 104 -1.77 1.77 3.92
N VAL A 105 -0.65 1.84 4.66
CA VAL A 105 0.70 1.71 4.10
C VAL A 105 0.89 0.46 3.23
N PRO A 106 0.52 -0.77 3.65
CA PRO A 106 0.64 -1.95 2.79
C PRO A 106 -0.10 -1.85 1.45
N TYR A 107 -1.30 -1.27 1.47
CA TYR A 107 -2.16 -1.12 0.29
C TYR A 107 -1.62 -0.04 -0.66
N LEU A 108 -1.11 1.06 -0.12
CA LEU A 108 -0.45 2.11 -0.92
C LEU A 108 0.83 1.59 -1.58
N ILE A 109 1.64 0.80 -0.86
CA ILE A 109 2.81 0.10 -1.44
C ILE A 109 2.37 -0.79 -2.60
N ALA A 110 1.27 -1.54 -2.43
CA ALA A 110 0.74 -2.39 -3.48
C ALA A 110 0.30 -1.59 -4.72
N MET A 111 -0.36 -0.44 -4.53
CA MET A 111 -0.75 0.45 -5.63
C MET A 111 0.42 1.09 -6.37
N GLY A 112 1.58 1.24 -5.73
CA GLY A 112 2.82 1.64 -6.40
C GLY A 112 3.27 0.69 -7.52
N THR A 113 2.72 -0.53 -7.56
CA THR A 113 3.02 -1.51 -8.63
C THR A 113 2.05 -1.46 -9.81
N ASP A 114 0.99 -0.66 -9.76
CA ASP A 114 -0.04 -0.62 -10.80
C ASP A 114 0.54 -0.24 -12.19
N PRO A 115 0.06 -0.83 -13.31
CA PRO A 115 0.47 -0.43 -14.65
C PRO A 115 0.22 1.05 -15.00
N GLU A 116 -0.78 1.71 -14.41
CA GLU A 116 -1.09 3.11 -14.73
C GLU A 116 -0.17 4.10 -13.97
N PRO A 117 0.59 4.97 -14.67
CA PRO A 117 1.52 5.91 -14.01
C PRO A 117 0.83 6.89 -13.06
N SER A 118 -0.39 7.32 -13.39
CA SER A 118 -1.17 8.26 -12.58
C SER A 118 -1.44 7.71 -11.18
N MET A 119 -1.79 6.43 -11.07
CA MET A 119 -2.07 5.76 -9.80
C MET A 119 -0.81 5.53 -8.99
N ARG A 120 0.27 5.09 -9.63
CA ARG A 120 1.57 4.90 -8.96
C ARG A 120 2.07 6.20 -8.34
N ASN A 121 2.14 7.25 -9.14
CA ASN A 121 2.64 8.55 -8.68
C ASN A 121 1.84 9.09 -7.49
N LYS A 122 0.51 8.91 -7.52
CA LYS A 122 -0.37 9.32 -6.42
C LYS A 122 -0.16 8.46 -5.16
N ALA A 123 0.02 7.14 -5.30
CA ALA A 123 0.30 6.26 -4.18
C ALA A 123 1.67 6.54 -3.55
N ASP A 124 2.71 6.69 -4.37
CA ASP A 124 4.06 7.03 -3.95
C ASP A 124 4.11 8.41 -3.25
N GLN A 125 3.38 9.40 -3.77
CA GLN A 125 3.24 10.70 -3.11
C GLN A 125 2.65 10.55 -1.70
N GLN A 126 1.60 9.76 -1.54
CA GLN A 126 0.98 9.52 -0.23
C GLN A 126 1.94 8.79 0.72
N LEU A 127 2.73 7.83 0.24
CA LEU A 127 3.76 7.17 1.04
C LEU A 127 4.83 8.15 1.52
N VAL A 128 5.32 9.03 0.65
CA VAL A 128 6.29 10.07 1.00
C VAL A 128 5.73 11.04 2.05
N GLU A 129 4.46 11.43 1.91
CA GLU A 129 3.79 12.30 2.90
C GLU A 129 3.62 11.61 4.26
N ILE A 130 3.31 10.32 4.28
CA ILE A 130 3.25 9.52 5.51
C ILE A 130 4.63 9.42 6.15
N ASP A 131 5.68 9.09 5.39
CA ASP A 131 7.03 8.91 5.94
C ASP A 131 7.60 10.21 6.53
N LYS A 132 7.30 11.36 5.89
CA LYS A 132 7.65 12.69 6.41
C LYS A 132 7.02 12.99 7.77
N LYS A 133 5.78 12.56 8.00
CA LYS A 133 5.04 12.83 9.25
C LYS A 133 5.28 11.76 10.33
N TYR A 134 5.50 10.51 9.92
CA TYR A 134 5.55 9.34 10.79
C TYR A 134 6.72 8.42 10.42
N ALA A 135 7.92 8.78 10.90
CA ALA A 135 9.13 8.03 10.64
C ALA A 135 9.00 6.55 11.08
N GLY A 136 9.40 5.63 10.20
CA GLY A 136 9.43 4.20 10.49
C GLY A 136 8.15 3.42 10.14
N PHE A 137 7.02 4.09 9.86
CA PHE A 137 5.77 3.41 9.47
C PHE A 137 5.93 2.59 8.18
N ILE A 138 6.68 3.10 7.21
CA ILE A 138 6.95 2.40 5.95
C ILE A 138 7.75 1.11 6.21
N HIS A 139 8.82 1.19 6.99
CA HIS A 139 9.64 0.04 7.37
C HIS A 139 8.82 -1.06 8.06
N MET A 140 8.00 -0.69 9.06
CA MET A 140 7.16 -1.63 9.82
C MET A 140 6.19 -2.43 8.94
N LYS A 141 5.82 -1.90 7.78
CA LYS A 141 4.81 -2.46 6.89
C LYS A 141 5.36 -2.92 5.54
N ALA A 142 6.66 -2.82 5.31
CA ALA A 142 7.29 -3.03 4.02
C ALA A 142 7.07 -4.45 3.44
N VAL A 143 7.29 -5.49 4.25
CA VAL A 143 7.10 -6.89 3.82
C VAL A 143 5.64 -7.19 3.53
N ALA A 144 4.72 -6.71 4.38
CA ALA A 144 3.29 -6.84 4.15
C ALA A 144 2.86 -6.13 2.86
N GLY A 145 3.40 -4.94 2.60
CA GLY A 145 3.18 -4.19 1.37
C GLY A 145 3.64 -4.93 0.11
N MET A 146 4.81 -5.57 0.14
CA MET A 146 5.25 -6.42 -1.00
C MET A 146 4.36 -7.65 -1.19
N LYS A 147 3.94 -8.33 -0.12
CA LYS A 147 2.99 -9.45 -0.24
C LYS A 147 1.66 -9.01 -0.85
N MET A 148 1.15 -7.84 -0.45
CA MET A 148 -0.05 -7.25 -1.06
C MET A 148 0.19 -6.81 -2.50
N SER A 149 1.38 -6.31 -2.84
CA SER A 149 1.71 -5.97 -4.23
C SER A 149 1.63 -7.19 -5.15
N TYR A 150 2.12 -8.36 -4.69
CA TYR A 150 1.97 -9.61 -5.41
C TYR A 150 0.49 -10.00 -5.60
N GLN A 151 -0.36 -9.78 -4.60
CA GLN A 151 -1.81 -10.02 -4.72
C GLN A 151 -2.49 -9.07 -5.72
N VAL A 152 -2.12 -7.78 -5.73
CA VAL A 152 -2.61 -6.81 -6.73
C VAL A 152 -2.18 -7.24 -8.13
N GLN A 153 -0.92 -7.62 -8.32
CA GLN A 153 -0.42 -8.08 -9.62
C GLN A 153 -1.13 -9.36 -10.08
N GLN A 154 -1.42 -10.30 -9.18
CA GLN A 154 -2.25 -11.46 -9.51
C GLN A 154 -3.67 -11.08 -9.94
N ALA A 155 -4.27 -10.08 -9.29
CA ALA A 155 -5.62 -9.63 -9.62
C ALA A 155 -5.68 -8.90 -10.98
N ILE A 156 -4.62 -8.17 -11.33
CA ILE A 156 -4.50 -7.44 -12.60
C ILE A 156 -4.16 -8.40 -13.75
N ASN A 157 -3.23 -9.34 -13.52
CA ASN A 157 -2.78 -10.28 -14.53
C ASN A 157 -3.85 -11.37 -14.74
N THR A 158 -4.75 -11.12 -15.70
CA THR A 158 -5.85 -12.03 -16.00
C THR A 158 -5.40 -13.29 -16.74
N CYS A 159 -4.18 -13.29 -17.29
CA CYS A 159 -3.58 -14.45 -17.96
C CYS A 159 -2.96 -15.40 -16.92
N ARG A 160 -3.66 -16.49 -16.58
CA ARG A 160 -3.19 -17.49 -15.60
C ARG A 160 -1.99 -18.34 -16.06
N LYS A 161 -1.56 -18.21 -17.33
CA LYS A 161 -0.49 -19.04 -17.88
C LYS A 161 0.91 -18.54 -17.53
N ASP A 162 1.05 -17.23 -17.32
CA ASP A 162 2.34 -16.63 -17.04
C ASP A 162 2.46 -16.31 -15.54
N PRO A 163 3.58 -16.68 -14.89
CA PRO A 163 3.79 -16.33 -13.50
C PRO A 163 3.97 -14.82 -13.35
N VAL A 164 3.47 -14.28 -12.24
CA VAL A 164 3.61 -12.86 -11.92
C VAL A 164 5.09 -12.53 -11.65
N ARG A 165 5.65 -11.62 -12.44
CA ARG A 165 7.06 -11.18 -12.32
C ARG A 165 7.20 -9.95 -11.42
N GLY A 166 8.33 -9.85 -10.74
CA GLY A 166 8.66 -8.77 -9.79
C GLY A 166 9.31 -7.53 -10.39
N PHE A 167 9.46 -7.46 -11.71
CA PHE A 167 10.05 -6.33 -12.44
C PHE A 167 9.13 -5.86 -13.56
N ARG A 168 9.35 -4.63 -14.03
CA ARG A 168 8.65 -4.06 -15.17
C ARG A 168 9.25 -4.58 -16.45
N GLN A 169 8.41 -5.01 -17.40
CA GLN A 169 8.84 -5.46 -18.73
C GLN A 169 9.15 -4.29 -19.69
N ASP A 170 9.36 -3.08 -19.16
CA ASP A 170 9.79 -1.93 -19.95
C ASP A 170 11.30 -1.98 -20.22
N GLU A 171 11.82 -1.01 -20.98
CA GLU A 171 13.25 -0.92 -21.35
C GLU A 171 14.19 -0.85 -20.13
N SER A 172 13.69 -0.51 -18.94
CA SER A 172 14.50 -0.32 -17.73
C SER A 172 14.64 -1.57 -16.87
N SER A 173 13.82 -2.62 -17.08
CA SER A 173 13.76 -3.83 -16.22
C SER A 173 13.77 -3.51 -14.72
N SER A 174 13.09 -2.43 -14.32
CA SER A 174 13.12 -1.96 -12.94
C SER A 174 12.26 -2.82 -12.01
N ALA A 175 12.66 -3.00 -10.75
CA ALA A 175 11.83 -3.68 -9.75
C ALA A 175 10.48 -2.97 -9.59
N LEU A 176 9.39 -3.74 -9.48
CA LEU A 176 8.05 -3.19 -9.25
C LEU A 176 7.99 -2.40 -7.94
N CYS A 177 8.67 -2.89 -6.91
CA CYS A 177 8.77 -2.25 -5.59
C CYS A 177 10.03 -1.38 -5.43
N SER A 178 10.59 -0.85 -6.52
CA SER A 178 11.80 0.00 -6.49
C SER A 178 11.64 1.28 -5.66
N HIS A 179 10.46 1.91 -5.69
CA HIS A 179 10.17 3.09 -4.87
C HIS A 179 10.21 2.75 -3.37
N LEU A 180 9.56 1.65 -2.96
CA LEU A 180 9.59 1.15 -1.59
C LEU A 180 11.03 0.95 -1.10
N TYR A 181 11.86 0.27 -1.91
CA TYR A 181 13.26 0.05 -1.56
C TYR A 181 14.00 1.38 -1.37
N SER A 182 13.80 2.34 -2.28
CA SER A 182 14.43 3.65 -2.22
C SER A 182 14.07 4.43 -0.96
N MET A 183 12.83 4.34 -0.47
CA MET A 183 12.39 4.96 0.78
C MET A 183 13.08 4.35 2.02
N ILE A 184 13.26 3.03 2.05
CA ILE A 184 13.84 2.30 3.20
C ILE A 184 15.38 2.36 3.17
N ARG A 185 15.98 2.48 1.98
CA ARG A 185 17.42 2.38 1.73
C ARG A 185 18.27 3.33 2.58
N GLY A 186 17.77 4.54 2.84
CA GLY A 186 18.53 5.59 3.55
C GLY A 186 18.94 5.19 4.97
N ASN A 187 18.16 4.34 5.65
CA ASN A 187 18.46 3.86 6.99
C ASN A 187 19.05 2.45 6.95
N ARG A 188 20.32 2.30 7.36
CA ARG A 188 21.05 1.02 7.31
C ARG A 188 20.38 -0.09 8.13
N GLN A 189 19.87 0.21 9.33
CA GLN A 189 19.17 -0.77 10.16
C GLN A 189 17.87 -1.23 9.49
N HIS A 190 17.04 -0.29 9.02
CA HIS A 190 15.79 -0.63 8.34
C HIS A 190 16.03 -1.40 7.04
N ARG A 191 17.02 -0.99 6.24
CA ARG A 191 17.42 -1.68 5.00
C ARG A 191 17.83 -3.12 5.27
N ARG A 192 18.71 -3.36 6.25
CA ARG A 192 19.17 -4.72 6.59
C ARG A 192 18.03 -5.58 7.13
N ALA A 193 17.24 -5.06 8.05
CA ALA A 193 16.08 -5.78 8.59
C ALA A 193 15.06 -6.15 7.50
N PHE A 194 14.83 -5.24 6.56
CA PHE A 194 13.97 -5.48 5.39
C PHE A 194 14.51 -6.59 4.49
N LEU A 195 15.79 -6.53 4.12
CA LEU A 195 16.43 -7.56 3.28
C LEU A 195 16.46 -8.93 3.97
N ILE A 196 16.80 -9.00 5.27
CA ILE A 196 16.72 -10.25 6.04
C ILE A 196 15.28 -10.79 6.02
N SER A 197 14.28 -9.93 6.27
CA SER A 197 12.88 -10.36 6.30
C SER A 197 12.41 -10.90 4.94
N LEU A 198 12.97 -10.40 3.84
CA LEU A 198 12.73 -10.91 2.50
C LEU A 198 13.39 -12.27 2.27
N LEU A 199 14.66 -12.41 2.66
CA LEU A 199 15.40 -13.66 2.51
C LEU A 199 14.79 -14.79 3.35
N ASN A 200 14.30 -14.49 4.55
CA ASN A 200 13.60 -15.45 5.40
C ASN A 200 12.29 -15.99 4.78
N LEU A 201 11.74 -15.35 3.73
CA LEU A 201 10.59 -15.91 3.02
C LEU A 201 10.96 -17.16 2.21
N PHE A 202 12.24 -17.32 1.85
CA PHE A 202 12.79 -18.45 1.11
C PHE A 202 13.14 -19.65 2.00
N ASP A 203 13.10 -19.49 3.33
CA ASP A 203 13.31 -20.62 4.24
C ASP A 203 12.16 -21.63 4.12
N ASP A 204 12.48 -22.92 4.12
CA ASP A 204 11.48 -24.00 3.98
C ASP A 204 10.40 -23.97 5.08
N THR A 205 10.74 -23.41 6.24
CA THR A 205 9.81 -23.23 7.37
C THR A 205 8.68 -22.24 7.05
N ALA A 206 8.90 -21.30 6.12
CA ALA A 206 7.93 -20.25 5.79
C ALA A 206 6.77 -20.77 4.92
N LYS A 207 6.92 -21.92 4.26
CA LYS A 207 5.91 -22.53 3.36
C LYS A 207 5.31 -21.54 2.34
N THR A 208 6.15 -20.63 1.84
CA THR A 208 5.75 -19.61 0.86
C THR A 208 5.48 -20.25 -0.51
N GLU A 209 4.45 -19.79 -1.21
CA GLU A 209 4.16 -20.25 -2.58
C GLU A 209 5.31 -19.93 -3.55
N VAL A 210 5.67 -20.87 -4.42
CA VAL A 210 6.79 -20.73 -5.37
C VAL A 210 6.65 -19.48 -6.27
N ASN A 211 5.44 -19.16 -6.72
CA ASN A 211 5.20 -17.97 -7.54
C ASN A 211 5.44 -16.66 -6.77
N MET A 212 5.19 -16.64 -5.46
CA MET A 212 5.55 -15.49 -4.61
C MET A 212 7.06 -15.41 -4.43
N LEU A 213 7.75 -16.54 -4.26
CA LEU A 213 9.21 -16.58 -4.18
C LEU A 213 9.86 -16.03 -5.46
N LEU A 214 9.34 -16.41 -6.63
CA LEU A 214 9.77 -15.87 -7.91
C LEU A 214 9.59 -14.34 -7.97
N TYR A 215 8.43 -13.84 -7.57
CA TYR A 215 8.14 -12.39 -7.53
C TYR A 215 9.10 -11.62 -6.61
N ILE A 216 9.44 -12.19 -5.45
CA ILE A 216 10.39 -11.58 -4.50
C ILE A 216 11.82 -11.64 -5.04
N ALA A 217 12.22 -12.76 -5.64
CA ALA A 217 13.55 -12.93 -6.24
C ALA A 217 13.78 -11.92 -7.37
N ASP A 218 12.79 -11.75 -8.25
CA ASP A 218 12.79 -10.74 -9.31
C ASP A 218 12.98 -9.31 -8.75
N ASN A 219 12.25 -8.95 -7.69
CA ASN A 219 12.40 -7.63 -7.06
C ASN A 219 13.79 -7.45 -6.45
N LEU A 220 14.31 -8.45 -5.73
CA LEU A 220 15.66 -8.43 -5.16
C LEU A 220 16.72 -8.24 -6.26
N ALA A 221 16.60 -8.96 -7.37
CA ALA A 221 17.54 -8.85 -8.49
C ALA A 221 17.50 -7.46 -9.16
N CYS A 222 16.33 -6.82 -9.18
CA CYS A 222 16.11 -5.56 -9.92
C CYS A 222 16.08 -4.30 -9.02
N PHE A 223 16.40 -4.43 -7.72
CA PHE A 223 16.42 -3.26 -6.84
C PHE A 223 17.56 -2.29 -7.22
N PRO A 224 17.31 -0.96 -7.13
CA PRO A 224 18.31 0.05 -7.48
C PRO A 224 19.34 0.23 -6.36
N TYR A 225 20.26 -0.74 -6.23
CA TYR A 225 21.38 -0.67 -5.31
C TYR A 225 22.31 0.49 -5.66
N GLN A 226 22.77 1.22 -4.63
CA GLN A 226 23.67 2.37 -4.79
C GLN A 226 25.08 2.11 -4.27
N THR A 227 25.24 1.10 -3.41
CA THR A 227 26.54 0.74 -2.85
C THR A 227 26.79 -0.75 -2.97
N GLN A 228 28.05 -1.15 -3.05
CA GLN A 228 28.43 -2.57 -3.09
C GLN A 228 28.05 -3.33 -1.80
N GLU A 229 27.91 -2.63 -0.67
CA GLU A 229 27.51 -3.24 0.61
C GLU A 229 26.18 -3.99 0.49
N GLU A 230 25.23 -3.45 -0.27
CA GLU A 230 23.85 -3.95 -0.36
C GLU A 230 23.77 -5.34 -1.02
N PRO A 231 24.28 -5.56 -2.24
CA PRO A 231 24.29 -6.89 -2.84
C PRO A 231 25.24 -7.86 -2.13
N LEU A 232 26.39 -7.41 -1.60
CA LEU A 232 27.29 -8.27 -0.82
C LEU A 232 26.64 -8.79 0.47
N PHE A 233 25.85 -7.94 1.14
CA PHE A 233 25.08 -8.34 2.30
C PHE A 233 24.06 -9.44 1.96
N ILE A 234 23.38 -9.31 0.81
CA ILE A 234 22.41 -10.31 0.34
C ILE A 234 23.10 -11.63 0.01
N MET A 235 24.18 -11.59 -0.78
CA MET A 235 24.97 -12.78 -1.14
C MET A 235 25.44 -13.54 0.11
N HIS A 236 26.01 -12.82 1.08
CA HIS A 236 26.48 -13.42 2.33
C HIS A 236 25.37 -14.17 3.10
N HIS A 237 24.16 -13.59 3.18
CA HIS A 237 23.05 -14.25 3.88
C HIS A 237 22.50 -15.43 3.09
N ILE A 238 22.46 -15.34 1.76
CA ILE A 238 22.11 -16.47 0.89
C ILE A 238 23.11 -17.61 1.10
N ASP A 239 24.42 -17.33 1.15
CA ASP A 239 25.45 -18.35 1.35
C ASP A 239 25.30 -19.06 2.70
N ILE A 240 25.00 -18.32 3.77
CA ILE A 240 24.75 -18.90 5.10
C ILE A 240 23.53 -19.83 5.05
N THR A 241 22.39 -19.34 4.55
CA THR A 241 21.15 -20.13 4.47
C THR A 241 21.34 -21.37 3.59
N LEU A 242 22.00 -21.22 2.43
CA LEU A 242 22.29 -22.32 1.52
C LEU A 242 23.22 -23.36 2.15
N SER A 243 24.26 -22.92 2.87
CA SER A 243 25.20 -23.83 3.52
C SER A 243 24.52 -24.70 4.58
N VAL A 244 23.59 -24.14 5.37
CA VAL A 244 22.90 -24.87 6.44
C VAL A 244 21.79 -25.73 5.87
N SER A 245 20.83 -25.11 5.16
CA SER A 245 19.64 -25.81 4.64
C SER A 245 20.01 -26.79 3.53
N GLY A 246 20.91 -26.41 2.62
CA GLY A 246 21.35 -27.26 1.51
C GLY A 246 22.10 -28.50 1.99
N SER A 247 22.98 -28.36 2.99
CA SER A 247 23.70 -29.53 3.55
C SER A 247 22.73 -30.50 4.24
N ASN A 248 21.79 -29.99 5.04
CA ASN A 248 20.79 -30.82 5.72
C ASN A 248 19.88 -31.55 4.72
N LEU A 249 19.44 -30.85 3.66
CA LEU A 249 18.59 -31.44 2.63
C LEU A 249 19.34 -32.53 1.85
N LEU A 250 20.58 -32.27 1.42
CA LEU A 250 21.39 -33.25 0.70
C LEU A 250 21.75 -34.48 1.55
N GLN A 251 21.88 -34.33 2.87
CA GLN A 251 22.11 -35.46 3.78
C GLN A 251 20.87 -36.31 4.04
N SER A 252 19.67 -35.74 3.89
CA SER A 252 18.39 -36.41 4.16
C SER A 252 17.74 -37.01 2.91
N PHE A 253 18.28 -36.70 1.73
CA PHE A 253 17.86 -37.25 0.43
C PHE A 253 18.53 -38.60 0.15
#